data_AF-A0A6N8V324-F1
#
_entry.id   AF-A0A6N8V324-F1
#
_cell.length_a   1.000
_cell.length_b   1.000
_cell.length_c   1.000
_cell.angle_alpha   90.00
_cell.angle_beta   90.00
_cell.angle_gamma   90.00
#
_symmetry.space_group_name_H-M   'P 1'
#
loop_
_entity.id
_entity.type
_entity.pdbx_description
1 polymer ?
#
loop_
_entity_poly.entity_id
_entity_poly.type
_entity_poly.pdbx_seq_one_letter_code
_entity_poly.pdbx_strand_id
1 'polypeptide(L)' 'MDQHLPDAMLAASAASHSLTLVTRNTRDFRLTDIKVFNPWKDVSGLGQD' A
#
# COMPACT_ATOMS: atom_id res chain seq x y z
N MET A 1 -22.65 3.18 -2.57
CA MET A 1 -21.51 2.54 -3.23
C MET A 1 -20.53 2.12 -2.16
N ASP A 2 -19.93 0.94 -2.30
CA ASP A 2 -18.95 0.45 -1.33
C ASP A 2 -17.67 1.31 -1.44
N GLN A 3 -17.28 1.97 -0.35
CA GLN A 3 -16.21 2.96 -0.37
C GLN A 3 -14.81 2.32 -0.52
N HIS A 4 -14.70 1.01 -0.33
CA HIS A 4 -13.43 0.28 -0.33
C HIS A 4 -13.16 -0.51 -1.61
N LEU A 5 -14.07 -0.48 -2.59
CA LEU A 5 -13.88 -1.22 -3.84
C LEU A 5 -12.57 -0.86 -4.57
N PRO A 6 -12.18 0.43 -4.69
CA PRO A 6 -10.90 0.78 -5.31
C PRO A 6 -9.69 0.19 -4.56
N ASP A 7 -9.70 0.20 -3.23
CA ASP A 7 -8.61 -0.36 -2.42
C ASP A 7 -8.49 -1.87 -2.64
N ALA A 8 -9.62 -2.58 -2.71
CA ALA A 8 -9.65 -4.01 -3.01
C ALA A 8 -9.07 -4.32 -4.41
N MET A 9 -9.39 -3.50 -5.41
CA MET A 9 -8.86 -3.65 -6.77
C MET A 9 -7.34 -3.43 -6.82
N LEU A 10 -6.83 -2.43 -6.09
CA LEU A 10 -5.39 -2.17 -5.98
C LEU A 10 -4.67 -3.32 -5.28
N ALA A 11 -5.20 -3.82 -4.17
CA ALA A 11 -4.63 -4.96 -3.45
C ALA A 11 -4.60 -6.23 -4.32
N ALA A 12 -5.71 -6.54 -5.00
CA ALA A 12 -5.79 -7.70 -5.88
C ALA A 12 -4.79 -7.62 -7.05
N SER A 13 -4.62 -6.43 -7.62
CA SER A 13 -3.63 -6.20 -8.70
C SER A 13 -2.20 -6.40 -8.19
N ALA A 14 -1.87 -5.85 -7.02
CA ALA A 14 -0.55 -6.00 -6.42
C ALA A 14 -0.22 -7.48 -6.12
N ALA A 15 -1.18 -8.22 -5.56
CA ALA A 15 -1.04 -9.65 -5.29
C ALA A 15 -0.84 -10.47 -6.57
N SER A 16 -1.68 -10.24 -7.58
CA SER A 16 -1.67 -11.01 -8.83
C SER A 16 -0.39 -10.83 -9.65
N HIS A 17 0.25 -9.67 -9.52
CA HIS A 17 1.44 -9.31 -10.29
C HIS A 17 2.72 -9.25 -9.44
N SER A 18 2.69 -9.70 -8.18
CA SER A 18 3.84 -9.67 -7.26
C SER A 18 4.47 -8.27 -7.10
N LEU A 19 3.64 -7.23 -7.08
CA LEU A 19 4.06 -5.83 -6.93
C LEU A 19 4.12 -5.40 -5.45
N THR A 20 4.79 -4.27 -5.20
CA THR A 20 4.71 -3.55 -3.93
C THR A 20 3.77 -2.36 -4.08
N LEU A 21 2.76 -2.26 -3.22
CA LEU A 21 1.87 -1.10 -3.16
C LEU A 21 2.55 0.05 -2.41
N VAL A 22 2.81 1.15 -3.11
CA VAL A 22 3.36 2.37 -2.52
C VAL A 22 2.22 3.30 -2.11
N THR A 23 2.04 3.54 -0.80
CA THR A 23 0.94 4.37 -0.30
C THR A 23 1.24 4.97 1.07
N ARG A 24 0.69 6.15 1.38
CA ARG A 24 0.67 6.68 2.76
C ARG A 24 -0.30 5.93 3.67
N ASN A 25 -1.35 5.35 3.10
CA ASN A 25 -2.43 4.73 3.85
C ASN A 25 -2.16 3.24 4.02
N THR A 26 -1.16 2.89 4.82
CA THR A 26 -0.83 1.48 5.07
C THR A 26 -1.91 0.77 5.88
N ARG A 27 -2.81 1.51 6.55
CA ARG A 27 -3.81 0.94 7.46
C ARG A 27 -4.80 0.03 6.77
N ASP A 28 -5.25 0.43 5.61
CA ASP A 28 -6.36 -0.26 4.94
C ASP A 28 -5.89 -1.55 4.27
N PHE A 29 -4.58 -1.74 4.16
CA PHE A 29 -3.96 -2.93 3.56
C PHE A 29 -3.34 -3.87 4.61
N ARG A 30 -3.44 -3.57 5.91
CA ARG A 30 -2.80 -4.37 6.98
C ARG A 30 -3.29 -5.82 7.10
N LEU A 31 -4.49 -6.10 6.61
CA LEU A 31 -5.08 -7.44 6.62
C LEU A 31 -4.88 -8.18 5.30
N THR A 32 -4.08 -7.62 4.38
CA THR A 32 -3.75 -8.24 3.10
C THR A 32 -2.32 -8.78 3.14
N ASP A 33 -2.04 -9.81 2.34
CA ASP A 33 -0.71 -10.42 2.23
C ASP A 33 0.20 -9.72 1.19
N ILE A 34 -0.16 -8.51 0.76
CA ILE A 34 0.63 -7.77 -0.24
C ILE A 34 1.80 -7.04 0.41
N LYS A 35 2.86 -6.80 -0.37
CA LYS A 35 3.95 -5.91 0.05
C LYS A 35 3.46 -4.47 0.01
N VAL A 36 3.66 -3.73 1.10
CA VAL A 36 3.29 -2.31 1.21
C VAL A 36 4.51 -1.49 1.61
N PHE A 37 4.69 -0.34 0.97
CA PHE A 37 5.75 0.61 1.26
C PHE A 37 5.16 2.00 1.49
N ASN A 38 5.49 2.63 2.62
CA ASN A 38 5.09 3.99 2.93
C ASN A 38 6.23 4.97 2.63
N PRO A 39 6.14 5.79 1.57
CA PRO A 39 7.25 6.65 1.17
C PRO A 39 7.55 7.77 2.16
N TRP A 40 6.65 8.05 3.13
CA TRP A 40 6.89 9.03 4.19
C TRP A 40 7.55 8.43 5.44
N LYS A 41 7.60 7.11 5.58
CA LYS A 41 8.10 6.45 6.80
C LYS A 41 9.26 5.49 6.54
N ASP A 42 9.24 4.84 5.37
CA ASP A 42 10.13 3.72 5.06
C ASP A 42 11.33 4.15 4.20
N VAL A 43 11.44 5.44 3.85
CA VAL A 43 12.63 5.98 3.18
C VAL A 43 13.67 6.38 4.23
N SER A 44 14.70 5.57 4.41
CA SER A 44 15.90 5.97 5.14
C SER A 44 16.83 6.76 4.21
N GLY A 45 16.72 8.09 4.20
CA GLY A 45 17.66 8.97 3.45
C GLY A 45 17.06 10.20 2.79
N LEU A 46 15.73 10.35 2.76
CA LEU A 46 15.10 11.65 2.52
C LEU A 46 14.91 12.27 3.91
N GLY A 47 15.44 13.47 4.11
CA GLY A 47 15.47 14.18 5.40
C GLY A 47 14.14 14.04 6.14
N GLN A 48 14.23 13.56 7.38
CA GLN A 48 13.16 13.76 8.35
C GLN A 48 13.30 15.19 8.84
N ASP A 49 12.67 16.11 8.11
CA ASP A 49 12.52 17.52 8.49
C ASP A 49 11.28 17.67 9.37
#